data_AF-A0A1H7MGV9-F1
#
_entry.id   AF-A0A1H7MGV9-F1
#
_cell.length_a   1.000
_cell.length_b   1.000
_cell.length_c   1.000
_cell.angle_alpha   90.00
_cell.angle_beta   90.00
_cell.angle_gamma   90.00
#
_symmetry.space_group_name_H-M   'P 1'
#
loop_
_entity.id
_entity.type
_entity.pdbx_description
1 polymer ?
#
loop_
_entity_poly.entity_id
_entity_poly.type
_entity_poly.pdbx_seq_one_letter_code
_entity_poly.pdbx_strand_id
1 'polypeptide(L)'
;MYRRLPPAISLQEAAEGAPTLGSLMARARDTTERLKAVEGLIPPAMRPAVQAGPAEGDVWCLLVKGSAAAAKLRQLSPMLVTRLRNRGWNVATIRIKVHTGR
;
A
#
# COMPACT_ATOMS: atom_id res chain seq x y z
N MET A 1 -39.48 -16.75 -2.50
CA MET A 1 -38.92 -15.76 -3.43
C MET A 1 -37.41 -15.94 -3.50
N TYR A 2 -36.88 -16.48 -4.60
CA TYR A 2 -35.45 -16.71 -4.77
C TYR A 2 -34.73 -15.40 -5.09
N ARG A 3 -33.84 -14.95 -4.20
CA ARG A 3 -32.97 -13.79 -4.38
C ARG A 3 -31.94 -14.12 -5.45
N ARG A 4 -32.16 -13.68 -6.70
CA ARG A 4 -31.16 -13.76 -7.77
C ARG A 4 -29.94 -12.94 -7.35
N LEU A 5 -28.80 -13.61 -7.13
CA LEU A 5 -27.51 -12.94 -6.98
C LEU A 5 -27.15 -12.29 -8.33
N PRO A 6 -26.66 -11.04 -8.34
CA PRO A 6 -26.21 -10.40 -9.56
C PRO A 6 -25.05 -11.20 -10.19
N PRO A 7 -24.89 -11.17 -11.53
CA PRO A 7 -23.82 -11.89 -12.21
C PRO A 7 -22.45 -11.43 -11.69
N ALA A 8 -21.50 -12.37 -11.64
CA ALA A 8 -20.11 -12.10 -11.28
C ALA A 8 -19.46 -11.27 -12.40
N ILE A 9 -19.64 -9.96 -12.34
CA ILE A 9 -18.94 -9.01 -13.22
C ILE A 9 -17.45 -9.01 -12.90
N SER A 10 -16.62 -8.87 -13.93
CA SER A 10 -15.19 -8.72 -13.70
C SER A 10 -14.92 -7.43 -12.92
N LEU A 11 -13.86 -7.44 -12.12
CA LEU A 11 -13.47 -6.28 -11.29
C LEU A 11 -13.18 -5.04 -12.17
N GLN A 12 -12.84 -5.27 -13.45
CA GLN A 12 -12.63 -4.24 -14.45
C GLN A 12 -13.94 -3.62 -14.96
N GLU A 13 -14.97 -4.42 -15.24
CA GLU A 13 -16.31 -3.92 -15.60
C GLU A 13 -16.98 -3.14 -14.45
N ALA A 14 -16.77 -3.58 -13.20
CA ALA A 14 -17.24 -2.85 -12.02
C ALA A 14 -16.58 -1.46 -11.88
N ALA A 15 -15.33 -1.34 -12.33
CA ALA A 15 -14.56 -0.09 -12.28
C ALA A 15 -14.96 0.89 -13.38
N GLU A 16 -15.35 0.39 -14.54
CA GLU A 16 -15.88 1.18 -15.66
C GLU A 16 -17.29 1.71 -15.37
N GLY A 17 -18.12 0.94 -14.65
CA GLY A 17 -19.48 1.33 -14.27
C GLY A 17 -19.60 2.28 -13.08
N ALA A 18 -18.51 2.52 -12.32
CA ALA A 18 -18.50 3.38 -11.15
C ALA A 18 -17.18 4.19 -11.07
N PRO A 19 -17.18 5.51 -11.39
CA PRO A 19 -15.95 6.32 -11.42
C PRO A 19 -15.20 6.37 -10.09
N THR A 20 -15.90 6.19 -8.97
CA THR A 20 -15.29 6.04 -7.64
C THR A 20 -14.45 4.77 -7.53
N LEU A 21 -14.89 3.66 -8.13
CA LEU A 21 -14.23 2.35 -8.06
C LEU A 21 -13.00 2.29 -8.97
N GLY A 22 -13.06 2.88 -10.17
CA GLY A 22 -11.88 3.10 -11.02
C GLY A 22 -10.80 3.94 -10.33
N SER A 23 -11.18 5.02 -9.63
CA SER A 23 -10.24 5.83 -8.85
C SER A 23 -9.62 5.08 -7.67
N LEU A 24 -10.36 4.17 -7.01
CA LEU A 24 -9.85 3.32 -5.94
C LEU A 24 -8.85 2.29 -6.46
N MET A 25 -9.11 1.68 -7.63
CA MET A 25 -8.17 0.74 -8.26
C MET A 25 -6.86 1.41 -8.67
N ALA A 26 -6.93 2.61 -9.25
CA ALA A 26 -5.73 3.38 -9.59
C ALA A 26 -4.89 3.67 -8.34
N ARG A 27 -5.53 4.04 -7.23
CA ARG A 27 -4.87 4.28 -5.93
C ARG A 27 -4.26 3.00 -5.35
N ALA A 28 -4.97 1.88 -5.41
CA ALA A 28 -4.47 0.59 -4.93
C ALA A 28 -3.26 0.09 -5.75
N ARG A 29 -3.26 0.34 -7.06
CA ARG A 29 -2.13 0.02 -7.94
C ARG A 29 -0.92 0.89 -7.62
N ASP A 30 -1.10 2.20 -7.48
CA ASP A 30 0.00 3.12 -7.14
C ASP A 30 0.68 2.74 -5.81
N THR A 31 -0.10 2.47 -4.75
CA THR A 31 0.48 2.09 -3.45
C THR A 31 1.22 0.74 -3.51
N THR A 32 0.75 -0.18 -4.35
CA THR A 32 1.43 -1.46 -4.60
C THR A 32 2.75 -1.27 -5.33
N GLU A 33 2.79 -0.42 -6.36
CA GLU A 33 4.03 -0.13 -7.11
C GLU A 33 5.06 0.60 -6.24
N ARG A 34 4.62 1.52 -5.37
CA ARG A 34 5.49 2.14 -4.36
C ARG A 34 6.12 1.09 -3.43
N LEU A 35 5.36 0.09 -2.98
CA LEU A 35 5.89 -0.98 -2.14
C LEU A 35 6.94 -1.84 -2.86
N LYS A 36 6.64 -2.27 -4.10
CA LYS A 36 7.61 -3.01 -4.94
C LYS A 36 8.90 -2.21 -5.15
N ALA A 37 8.79 -0.89 -5.36
CA ALA A 37 9.93 -0.02 -5.60
C ALA A 37 10.95 0.01 -4.43
N VAL A 38 10.45 -0.18 -3.20
CA VAL A 38 11.25 -0.15 -1.96
C VAL A 38 11.49 -1.52 -1.33
N GLU A 39 10.84 -2.58 -1.81
CA GLU A 39 10.92 -3.93 -1.26
C GLU A 39 12.35 -4.47 -1.16
N GLY A 40 13.22 -4.10 -2.11
CA GLY A 40 14.64 -4.45 -2.10
C GLY A 40 15.44 -3.86 -0.94
N LEU A 41 14.94 -2.79 -0.31
CA LEU A 41 15.54 -2.19 0.89
C LEU A 41 15.03 -2.80 2.19
N ILE A 42 13.96 -3.61 2.11
CA ILE A 42 13.35 -4.27 3.27
C ILE A 42 13.95 -5.67 3.40
N PRO A 43 14.45 -6.06 4.60
CA PRO A 43 14.96 -7.41 4.83
C PRO A 43 13.93 -8.48 4.46
N PRO A 44 14.32 -9.58 3.77
CA PRO A 44 13.39 -10.61 3.30
C PRO A 44 12.44 -11.15 4.38
N ALA A 45 12.98 -11.41 5.58
CA ALA A 45 12.20 -11.93 6.72
C ALA A 45 11.10 -10.96 7.21
N MET A 46 11.22 -9.66 6.93
CA MET A 46 10.23 -8.66 7.32
C MET A 46 9.16 -8.43 6.26
N ARG A 47 9.41 -8.74 4.98
CA ARG A 47 8.49 -8.41 3.87
C ARG A 47 7.05 -8.90 4.11
N PRO A 48 6.79 -10.13 4.63
CA PRO A 48 5.43 -10.59 4.89
C PRO A 48 4.69 -9.77 5.97
N ALA A 49 5.42 -9.04 6.81
CA ALA A 49 4.86 -8.21 7.87
C ALA A 49 4.58 -6.77 7.40
N VAL A 50 4.88 -6.39 6.15
CA VAL A 50 4.73 -5.02 5.63
C VAL A 50 3.68 -5.01 4.53
N GLN A 51 2.72 -4.10 4.65
CA GLN A 51 1.67 -3.90 3.66
C GLN A 51 1.61 -2.43 3.25
N ALA A 52 1.28 -2.19 1.99
CA ALA A 52 1.09 -0.85 1.45
C ALA A 52 -0.16 -0.22 2.08
N GLY A 53 0.00 0.94 2.71
CA GLY A 53 -1.11 1.76 3.18
C GLY A 53 -1.46 2.88 2.20
N PRO A 54 -2.46 3.70 2.55
CA PRO A 54 -2.87 4.85 1.74
C PRO A 54 -1.73 5.86 1.59
N ALA A 55 -1.73 6.56 0.46
CA ALA A 55 -0.92 7.75 0.23
C ALA A 55 -1.82 8.99 0.28
N GLU A 56 -1.49 9.93 1.15
CA GLU A 56 -2.22 11.17 1.37
C GLU A 56 -1.24 12.34 1.20
N GLY A 57 -1.36 13.06 0.07
CA GLY A 57 -0.40 14.10 -0.28
C GLY A 57 1.03 13.55 -0.42
N ASP A 58 1.96 14.14 0.33
CA ASP A 58 3.37 13.74 0.40
C ASP A 58 3.65 12.69 1.49
N VAL A 59 2.62 12.22 2.20
CA VAL A 59 2.75 11.20 3.23
C VAL A 59 2.30 9.84 2.70
N TRP A 60 3.16 8.83 2.85
CA TRP A 60 2.81 7.45 2.55
C TRP A 60 2.74 6.62 3.82
N CYS A 61 1.63 5.93 4.04
CA CYS A 61 1.44 5.06 5.20
C CYS A 61 1.87 3.63 4.88
N LEU A 62 2.63 3.00 5.78
CA LEU A 62 2.91 1.57 5.78
C LEU A 62 2.22 0.90 6.96
N LEU A 63 1.51 -0.18 6.67
CA LEU A 63 0.89 -1.04 7.67
C LEU A 63 1.89 -2.14 8.03
N VAL A 64 2.15 -2.33 9.32
CA VAL A 64 3.18 -3.27 9.78
C VAL A 64 2.65 -4.19 10.88
N LYS A 65 2.84 -5.49 10.70
CA LYS A 65 2.54 -6.51 11.71
C LYS A 65 3.68 -6.59 12.72
N GLY A 66 3.40 -6.21 13.97
CA GLY A 66 4.33 -6.31 15.10
C GLY A 66 5.25 -5.10 15.31
N SER A 67 5.64 -4.88 16.57
CA SER A 67 6.42 -3.70 17.01
C SER A 67 7.88 -3.73 16.55
N ALA A 68 8.53 -4.90 16.54
CA ALA A 68 9.92 -5.06 16.13
C ALA A 68 10.13 -4.72 14.64
N ALA A 69 9.29 -5.27 13.75
CA ALA A 69 9.32 -4.95 12.33
C ALA A 69 9.07 -3.45 12.08
N ALA A 70 8.13 -2.86 12.83
CA ALA A 70 7.86 -1.42 12.73
C ALA A 70 9.02 -0.55 13.20
N ALA A 71 9.71 -0.92 14.29
CA ALA A 71 10.91 -0.21 14.74
C ALA A 71 12.01 -0.23 13.69
N LYS A 72 12.27 -1.41 13.08
CA LYS A 72 13.26 -1.52 12.01
C LYS A 72 12.86 -0.72 10.77
N LEU A 73 11.59 -0.73 10.38
CA LEU A 73 11.12 0.11 9.28
C LEU A 73 11.24 1.61 9.55
N ARG A 74 11.04 2.07 10.80
CA ARG A 74 11.28 3.49 11.16
C ARG A 74 12.74 3.88 10.92
N GLN A 75 13.67 3.00 11.27
CA GLN A 75 15.10 3.21 11.00
C GLN A 75 15.40 3.27 9.49
N LEU A 76 14.71 2.45 8.69
CA LEU A 76 14.90 2.41 7.23
C LEU A 76 14.14 3.53 6.50
N SER A 77 13.16 4.18 7.15
CA SER A 77 12.25 5.16 6.55
C SER A 77 12.96 6.24 5.72
N PRO A 78 14.06 6.88 6.18
CA PRO A 78 14.75 7.88 5.37
C PRO A 78 15.26 7.32 4.03
N MET A 79 15.78 6.08 4.02
CA MET A 79 16.26 5.43 2.79
C MET A 79 15.11 5.09 1.85
N LEU A 80 13.97 4.64 2.39
CA LEU A 80 12.77 4.34 1.62
C LEU A 80 12.23 5.61 0.94
N VAL A 81 12.16 6.74 1.66
CA VAL A 81 11.77 8.04 1.12
C VAL A 81 12.70 8.45 -0.03
N THR A 82 14.01 8.38 0.17
CA THR A 82 14.99 8.69 -0.89
C THR A 82 14.80 7.82 -2.13
N ARG A 83 14.59 6.50 -1.95
CA ARG A 83 14.35 5.58 -3.07
C ARG A 83 13.09 5.93 -3.86
N LEU A 84 12.01 6.32 -3.18
CA LEU A 84 10.76 6.73 -3.82
C LEU A 84 10.92 8.04 -4.58
N ARG A 85 11.55 9.04 -3.97
CA ARG A 85 11.86 10.33 -4.61
C ARG A 85 12.71 10.16 -5.86
N ASN A 86 13.77 9.34 -5.79
CA ASN A 86 14.65 9.07 -6.93
C ASN A 86 13.94 8.34 -8.08
N ARG A 87 12.80 7.71 -7.82
CA ARG A 87 11.97 7.06 -8.85
C ARG A 87 10.78 7.93 -9.30
N GLY A 88 10.68 9.16 -8.83
CA GLY A 88 9.67 10.13 -9.26
C GLY A 88 8.41 10.23 -8.38
N TRP A 89 8.32 9.47 -7.28
CA TRP A 89 7.21 9.66 -6.33
C TRP A 89 7.46 10.85 -5.41
N ASN A 90 6.49 11.76 -5.34
CA ASN A 90 6.48 12.84 -4.37
C ASN A 90 6.07 12.32 -2.97
N VAL A 91 7.03 11.75 -2.26
CA VAL A 91 6.87 11.31 -0.86
C VAL A 91 7.88 12.07 -0.01
N ALA A 92 7.40 12.76 1.03
CA ALA A 92 8.24 13.42 2.01
C ALA A 92 8.41 12.61 3.28
N THR A 93 7.34 11.94 3.72
CA THR A 93 7.32 11.23 5.00
C THR A 93 6.69 9.86 4.83
N ILE A 94 7.26 8.85 5.49
CA ILE A 94 6.63 7.54 5.65
C ILE A 94 6.10 7.42 7.08
N ARG A 95 4.78 7.22 7.20
CA ARG A 95 4.11 6.96 8.47
C ARG A 95 3.99 5.46 8.66
N ILE A 96 4.34 4.95 9.83
CA ILE A 96 4.26 3.52 10.14
C ILE A 96 3.14 3.28 11.14
N LYS A 97 2.13 2.52 10.74
CA LYS A 97 1.00 2.10 11.58
C LYS A 97 1.13 0.62 11.92
N VAL A 98 1.33 0.36 13.21
CA VAL A 98 1.39 -1.02 13.74
C VAL A 98 -0.03 -1.56 13.83
N HIS A 99 -0.25 -2.78 13.34
CA HIS A 99 -1.45 -3.53 13.63
C HIS A 99 -1.09 -4.88 14.24
N THR A 100 -1.87 -5.29 15.23
CA THR A 100 -1.85 -6.65 15.77
C THR A 100 -2.89 -7.42 14.97
N GLY A 101 -2.46 -8.28 14.05
CA GLY A 101 -3.38 -9.22 13.40
C GLY A 101 -4.00 -10.09 14.49
N ARG A 102 -5.32 -10.05 14.63
CA ARG A 102 -6.09 -11.02 15.40
C ARG A 102 -6.38 -12.21 14.51
#